data_AF-U7QDE4-F1
#
_entry.id   AF-U7QDE4-F1
#
_cell.length_a   1.000
_cell.length_b   1.000
_cell.length_c   1.000
_cell.angle_alpha   90.00
_cell.angle_beta   90.00
_cell.angle_gamma   90.00
#
_symmetry.space_group_name_H-M   'P 1'
#
loop_
_entity.id
_entity.type
_entity.pdbx_description
1 polymer ?
#
loop_
_entity_poly.entity_id
_entity_poly.type
_entity_poly.pdbx_seq_one_letter_code
_entity_poly.pdbx_strand_id
1 'polypeptide(L)'
;MFEEQEDATRFGVLLEAQDFPTPSVEALEDEEIKEFCRSVNYDWQLIQAGELAVPPDSNVEQTDWQPAEKKDEQPGDKKDEKSESDLEYSSDELDNIRRRLEGLL
;
A
#
# COMPACT_ATOMS: atom_id res chain seq x y z
N MET A 1 2.41 15.89 4.82
CA MET A 1 2.38 16.95 3.78
C MET A 1 3.60 17.85 3.99
N PHE A 2 4.11 18.48 2.93
CA PHE A 2 5.25 19.39 2.99
C PHE A 2 4.85 20.76 2.47
N GLU A 3 5.30 21.81 3.14
CA GLU A 3 5.14 23.19 2.68
C GLU A 3 6.04 23.50 1.47
N GLU A 4 7.24 22.90 1.42
CA GLU A 4 8.22 23.09 0.36
C GLU A 4 8.42 21.81 -0.47
N GLN A 5 8.48 21.96 -1.80
CA GLN A 5 8.65 20.86 -2.73
C GLN A 5 9.99 20.12 -2.54
N GLU A 6 11.08 20.87 -2.28
CA GLU A 6 12.41 20.29 -2.10
C GLU A 6 12.46 19.34 -0.90
N ASP A 7 11.74 19.66 0.17
CA ASP A 7 11.62 18.80 1.36
C ASP A 7 10.89 17.49 1.05
N ALA A 8 9.82 17.55 0.25
CA ALA A 8 9.11 16.36 -0.22
C ALA A 8 10.01 15.48 -1.10
N THR A 9 10.78 16.08 -2.02
CA THR A 9 11.76 15.35 -2.85
C THR A 9 12.81 14.66 -2.00
N ARG A 10 13.35 15.36 -0.99
CA ARG A 10 14.34 14.80 -0.05
C ARG A 10 13.76 13.65 0.77
N PHE A 11 12.52 13.77 1.24
CA PHE A 11 11.82 12.67 1.92
C PHE A 11 11.63 11.46 1.00
N GLY A 12 11.35 11.69 -0.29
CA GLY A 12 11.23 10.64 -1.29
C GLY A 12 12.49 9.79 -1.45
N VAL A 13 13.68 10.42 -1.42
CA VAL A 13 14.96 9.69 -1.44
C VAL A 13 15.11 8.77 -0.22
N LEU A 14 14.60 9.18 0.94
CA LEU A 14 14.62 8.33 2.14
C LEU A 14 13.70 7.12 2.00
N LEU A 15 12.56 7.26 1.31
CA LEU A 15 11.67 6.14 1.01
C LEU A 15 12.31 5.16 0.03
N GLU A 16 12.97 5.64 -1.02
CA GLU A 16 13.70 4.77 -1.96
C GLU A 16 14.79 3.95 -1.25
N ALA A 17 15.47 4.55 -0.26
CA ALA A 17 16.47 3.85 0.55
C ALA A 17 15.88 2.71 1.41
N GLN A 18 14.55 2.71 1.63
CA GLN A 18 13.81 1.63 2.29
C GLN A 18 13.14 0.67 1.29
N ASP A 19 13.63 0.64 0.04
CA ASP A 19 13.13 -0.20 -1.06
C ASP A 19 11.69 0.13 -1.52
N PHE A 20 11.16 1.33 -1.23
CA PHE A 20 9.91 1.80 -1.83
C PHE A 20 10.13 2.27 -3.28
N PRO A 21 9.08 2.23 -4.13
CA PRO A 21 9.13 2.83 -5.46
C PRO A 21 9.43 4.33 -5.41
N THR A 22 10.08 4.87 -6.45
CA THR A 22 10.33 6.31 -6.60
C THR A 22 9.03 7.10 -6.52
N PRO A 23 8.85 7.96 -5.49
CA PRO A 23 7.65 8.76 -5.35
C PRO A 23 7.67 9.99 -6.28
N SER A 24 6.49 10.40 -6.74
CA SER A 24 6.27 11.70 -7.40
C SER A 24 5.79 12.73 -6.38
N VAL A 25 6.27 13.96 -6.50
CA VAL A 25 5.77 15.08 -5.67
C VAL A 25 4.61 15.74 -6.41
N GLU A 26 3.45 15.78 -5.77
CA GLU A 26 2.24 16.43 -6.29
C GLU A 26 1.83 17.60 -5.40
N ALA A 27 1.48 18.72 -6.03
CA ALA A 27 0.96 19.90 -5.34
C ALA A 27 -0.54 19.75 -5.12
N LEU A 28 -0.98 19.92 -3.87
CA LEU A 28 -2.36 19.78 -3.43
C LEU A 28 -2.71 20.88 -2.43
N GLU A 29 -3.97 21.30 -2.40
CA GLU A 29 -4.46 22.25 -1.39
C GLU A 29 -4.54 21.57 -0.02
N ASP A 30 -4.07 22.27 1.02
CA ASP A 30 -3.92 21.68 2.34
C ASP A 30 -5.26 21.41 3.03
N GLU A 31 -6.25 22.29 2.83
CA GLU A 31 -7.60 22.09 3.38
C GLU A 31 -8.31 20.88 2.77
N GLU A 32 -8.11 20.62 1.47
CA GLU A 32 -8.70 19.45 0.79
C GLU A 32 -8.19 18.15 1.42
N ILE A 33 -6.87 18.04 1.63
CA ILE A 33 -6.28 16.85 2.29
C ILE A 33 -6.78 16.73 3.73
N LYS A 34 -6.83 17.83 4.48
CA LYS A 34 -7.31 17.82 5.87
C LYS A 34 -8.77 17.38 5.96
N GLU A 35 -9.63 17.86 5.07
CA GLU A 35 -11.04 17.45 5.01
C GLU A 35 -11.16 15.95 4.73
N PHE A 36 -10.41 15.45 3.74
CA PHE A 36 -10.37 14.03 3.42
C PHE A 36 -9.94 13.20 4.64
N CYS A 37 -8.81 13.52 5.27
CA CYS A 37 -8.30 12.78 6.42
C CYS A 37 -9.29 12.75 7.60
N ARG A 38 -9.97 13.87 7.89
CA ARG A 38 -11.03 13.92 8.93
C ARG A 38 -12.18 12.96 8.61
N SER A 39 -12.58 12.86 7.33
CA SER A 39 -13.72 12.02 6.92
C SER A 39 -13.50 10.52 7.14
N VAL A 40 -12.24 10.08 7.14
CA VAL A 40 -11.84 8.66 7.33
C VAL A 40 -11.06 8.42 8.64
N ASN A 41 -11.02 9.42 9.53
CA ASN A 41 -10.29 9.37 10.81
C ASN A 41 -8.80 9.03 10.65
N TYR A 42 -8.15 9.66 9.67
CA TYR A 42 -6.70 9.61 9.51
C TYR A 42 -6.05 10.83 10.17
N ASP A 43 -4.88 10.62 10.75
CA ASP A 43 -4.02 11.70 11.21
C ASP A 43 -3.26 12.32 10.04
N TRP A 44 -2.90 13.60 10.17
CA TRP A 44 -2.07 14.30 9.20
C TRP A 44 -1.07 15.21 9.90
N GLN A 45 0.06 15.46 9.23
CA GLN A 45 1.09 16.39 9.66
C GLN A 45 1.52 17.27 8.49
N LEU A 46 1.67 18.57 8.75
CA LEU A 46 2.27 19.53 7.81
C LEU A 46 3.69 19.85 8.28
N ILE A 47 4.66 19.45 7.46
CA ILE A 47 6.08 19.71 7.66
C ILE A 47 6.37 21.13 7.15
N GLN A 48 6.91 21.98 8.02
CA GLN A 48 7.27 23.36 7.66
C GLN A 48 8.51 23.36 6.76
N ALA A 49 8.69 24.42 5.97
CA ALA A 49 9.87 24.56 5.10
C ALA A 49 11.19 24.42 5.87
N GLY A 50 12.08 23.56 5.39
CA GLY A 50 13.39 23.24 5.99
C GLY A 50 13.35 22.30 7.20
N GLU A 51 12.17 21.86 7.64
CA GLU A 51 12.04 20.87 8.71
C GLU A 51 12.50 19.49 8.22
N LEU A 52 13.13 18.71 9.11
CA LEU A 52 13.56 17.34 8.80
C LEU A 52 12.49 16.33 9.20
N ALA A 53 11.81 15.78 8.20
CA ALA A 53 10.98 14.59 8.36
C ALA A 53 11.78 13.34 7.97
N VAL A 54 11.66 12.26 8.74
CA VAL A 54 12.29 10.97 8.47
C VAL A 54 11.20 9.90 8.40
N PRO A 55 11.17 9.04 7.37
CA PRO A 55 10.18 7.97 7.29
C PRO A 55 10.38 6.96 8.44
N PRO A 56 9.32 6.25 8.86
CA PRO A 56 9.44 5.18 9.85
C PRO A 56 10.40 4.08 9.39
N ASP A 57 11.10 3.45 10.33
CA ASP A 57 12.07 2.36 10.02
C ASP A 57 11.44 0.97 9.97
N SER A 58 10.14 0.84 10.28
CA SER A 58 9.48 -0.47 10.41
C SER A 58 8.02 -0.41 9.99
N ASN A 59 7.59 -1.46 9.31
CA ASN A 59 6.20 -1.67 8.92
C ASN A 59 5.38 -2.17 10.10
N VAL A 60 4.06 -1.97 10.03
CA VAL A 60 3.12 -2.58 10.97
C VAL A 60 3.06 -4.10 10.77
N GLU A 61 3.10 -4.87 11.85
CA GLU A 61 3.11 -6.34 11.77
C GLU A 61 1.75 -6.92 11.39
N GLN A 62 0.67 -6.28 11.83
CA GLN A 62 -0.71 -6.68 11.57
C GLN A 62 -1.48 -5.54 10.94
N THR A 63 -2.20 -5.85 9.88
CA THR A 63 -3.06 -4.90 9.19
C THR A 63 -4.51 -5.37 9.22
N ASP A 64 -5.45 -4.42 9.20
CA ASP A 64 -6.89 -4.75 9.27
C ASP A 64 -7.40 -5.54 8.06
N TRP A 65 -6.64 -5.56 6.97
CA TRP A 65 -6.96 -6.29 5.74
C TRP A 65 -6.36 -7.69 5.68
N GLN A 66 -5.47 -8.05 6.61
CA GLN A 66 -5.04 -9.44 6.76
C GLN A 66 -6.24 -10.27 7.25
N PRO A 67 -6.53 -11.41 6.61
CA PRO A 67 -7.52 -12.32 7.16
C PRO A 67 -7.04 -12.72 8.55
N ALA A 68 -7.91 -12.60 9.57
CA ALA A 68 -7.56 -12.99 10.93
C ALA A 68 -7.10 -14.45 10.91
N GLU A 69 -5.78 -14.66 10.98
CA GLU A 69 -5.24 -15.97 11.23
C GLU A 69 -5.80 -16.38 12.59
N LYS A 70 -6.71 -17.36 12.58
CA LYS A 70 -7.13 -18.02 13.81
C LYS A 70 -5.86 -18.58 14.42
N LYS A 71 -5.32 -17.89 15.43
CA LYS A 71 -4.30 -18.43 16.33
C LYS A 71 -4.97 -19.53 17.16
N ASP A 72 -5.22 -20.67 16.52
CA ASP A 72 -5.42 -21.93 17.23
C ASP A 72 -4.02 -22.42 17.62
N GLU A 73 -3.62 -22.09 18.84
CA GLU A 73 -2.49 -22.74 19.51
C GLU A 73 -2.81 -24.23 19.68
N GLN A 74 -2.35 -25.07 18.74
CA GLN A 74 -2.08 -26.49 18.99
C GLN A 74 -0.77 -26.89 18.33
N PRO A 75 0.18 -27.50 19.08
CA PRO A 75 1.44 -27.96 18.51
C PRO A 75 1.21 -29.33 17.84
N GLY A 76 1.28 -29.40 16.51
CA GLY A 76 1.30 -30.69 15.83
C GLY A 76 1.05 -30.63 14.32
N ASP A 77 2.07 -31.04 13.57
CA ASP A 77 2.05 -31.53 12.19
C ASP A 77 1.69 -30.58 11.03
N LYS A 78 2.78 -30.13 10.37
CA LYS A 78 3.05 -30.11 8.92
C LYS A 78 2.02 -29.52 7.95
N LYS A 79 2.58 -28.54 7.20
CA LYS A 79 2.32 -28.19 5.79
C LYS A 79 0.90 -27.71 5.47
N ASP A 80 0.79 -26.45 5.08
CA ASP A 80 0.61 -26.11 3.66
C ASP A 80 0.71 -24.59 3.50
N GLU A 81 1.70 -24.16 2.71
CA GLU A 81 1.78 -22.80 2.19
C GLU A 81 0.57 -22.57 1.29
N LYS A 82 -0.41 -21.78 1.74
CA LYS A 82 -1.45 -21.26 0.85
C LYS A 82 -0.90 -20.04 0.11
N SER A 83 -0.20 -20.34 -0.97
CA SER A 83 0.13 -19.40 -2.05
C SER A 83 -1.15 -18.73 -2.58
N GLU A 84 -1.02 -17.52 -3.12
CA GLU A 84 -2.07 -16.73 -3.79
C GLU A 84 -2.60 -17.36 -5.11
N SER A 85 -2.67 -18.68 -5.17
CA SER A 85 -3.07 -19.48 -6.34
C SER A 85 -4.46 -20.10 -6.19
N ASP A 86 -5.32 -19.63 -5.29
CA ASP A 86 -6.66 -20.23 -5.07
C ASP A 86 -7.74 -19.70 -6.04
N LEU A 87 -7.32 -19.09 -7.15
CA LEU A 87 -8.09 -19.03 -8.39
C LEU A 87 -7.38 -19.87 -9.45
N GLU A 88 -7.32 -21.19 -9.23
CA GLU A 88 -7.05 -22.14 -10.32
C GLU A 88 -8.24 -22.10 -11.29
N TYR A 89 -8.29 -21.07 -12.14
CA TYR A 89 -9.12 -21.13 -13.33
C TYR A 89 -8.62 -22.29 -14.15
N SER A 90 -9.52 -23.21 -14.50
CA SER A 90 -9.21 -24.26 -15.45
C SER A 90 -8.71 -23.63 -16.75
N SER A 91 -7.82 -24.32 -17.48
CA SER A 91 -7.35 -23.82 -18.79
C SER A 91 -8.52 -23.44 -19.70
N ASP A 92 -9.63 -24.17 -19.60
CA ASP A 92 -10.87 -23.91 -20.32
C ASP A 92 -11.56 -22.60 -19.91
N GLU A 93 -11.51 -22.22 -18.63
CA GLU A 93 -12.04 -20.92 -18.17
C GLU A 93 -11.19 -19.76 -18.67
N LEU A 94 -9.87 -19.90 -18.66
CA LEU A 94 -8.95 -18.89 -19.21
C LEU A 94 -9.18 -18.67 -20.71
N ASP A 95 -9.40 -19.75 -21.47
CA ASP A 95 -9.70 -19.67 -22.91
C ASP A 95 -11.06 -19.01 -23.18
N ASN A 96 -12.06 -19.27 -22.34
CA ASN A 96 -13.36 -18.60 -22.43
C ASN A 96 -13.26 -17.10 -22.13
N ILE A 97 -12.46 -16.72 -21.11
CA ILE A 97 -12.21 -15.32 -20.76
C ILE A 97 -11.51 -14.60 -21.92
N ARG A 98 -10.49 -15.22 -22.52
CA ARG A 98 -9.75 -14.69 -23.67
C ARG A 98 -10.66 -14.45 -24.87
N ARG A 99 -11.48 -15.43 -25.25
CA ARG A 99 -12.37 -15.33 -26.42
C ARG A 99 -13.43 -14.23 -26.25
N ARG A 100 -13.86 -13.96 -25.02
CA ARG A 100 -14.81 -12.90 -24.71
C ARG A 100 -14.19 -11.50 -24.87
N LEU A 101 -12.90 -11.36 -24.58
CA LEU A 101 -12.16 -10.11 -24.73
C LEU A 101 -11.78 -9.83 -26.19
N GLU A 102 -11.49 -10.86 -26.98
CA GLU A 102 -11.19 -10.73 -28.42
C GLU A 102 -12.42 -10.29 -29.26
N GLY A 103 -13.64 -10.45 -28.74
CA GLY A 103 -14.87 -9.98 -29.40
C GLY A 103 -15.25 -8.52 -29.11
N LEU A 104 -14.43 -7.79 -28.36
CA LEU A 104 -14.68 -6.40 -27.95
C LEU A 104 -13.82 -5.36 -28.72
N LEU A 105 -13.09 -5.79 -29.76
CA LEU A 105 -12.24 -4.94 -30.59
C LEU A 105 -12.70 -4.88 -32.05
#